data_AF-A0A174D903-F1
#
_entry.id   AF-A0A174D903-F1
#
_cell.length_a   1.000
_cell.length_b   1.000
_cell.length_c   1.000
_cell.angle_alpha   90.00
_cell.angle_beta   90.00
_cell.angle_gamma   90.00
#
_symmetry.space_group_name_H-M   'P 1'
#
loop_
_entity.id
_entity.type
_entity.pdbx_description
1 polymer ?
#
loop_
_entity_poly.entity_id
_entity_poly.type
_entity_poly.pdbx_seq_one_letter_code
_entity_poly.pdbx_strand_id
1 'polypeptide(L)' 'MTAKKTIKEITIMWKEDKRKYVKSSTYSAYALILENHILPTFGDKYELLENEVQEFVLQKLQQRLRAKME' A
#
# COMPACT_ATOMS: atom_id res chain seq x y z
N MET A 1 9.78 3.80 -25.61
CA MET A 1 9.03 4.53 -24.57
C MET A 1 8.54 3.53 -23.55
N THR A 2 8.96 3.63 -22.29
CA THR A 2 8.51 2.72 -21.24
C THR A 2 7.10 3.15 -20.81
N ALA A 3 6.11 2.27 -20.95
CA ALA A 3 4.77 2.54 -20.46
C ALA A 3 4.80 2.76 -18.94
N LYS A 4 4.22 3.86 -18.46
CA LYS A 4 4.03 4.12 -17.03
C LYS A 4 3.13 3.00 -16.47
N LYS A 5 3.54 2.43 -15.35
CA LYS A 5 2.79 1.40 -14.62
C LYS A 5 2.09 2.03 -13.44
N THR A 6 0.87 1.61 -13.19
CA THR A 6 0.13 1.97 -11.99
C THR A 6 0.77 1.34 -10.75
N ILE A 7 0.53 1.92 -9.58
CA ILE A 7 0.95 1.33 -8.31
C ILE A 7 0.35 -0.07 -8.14
N LYS A 8 -0.86 -0.32 -8.63
CA LYS A 8 -1.49 -1.65 -8.63
C LYS A 8 -0.68 -2.67 -9.43
N GLU A 9 -0.27 -2.34 -10.65
CA GLU A 9 0.56 -3.22 -11.47
C GLU A 9 1.93 -3.46 -10.82
N ILE A 10 2.56 -2.40 -10.30
CA ILE A 10 3.83 -2.48 -9.56
C ILE A 10 3.68 -3.43 -8.36
N THR A 11 2.57 -3.31 -7.63
CA THR A 11 2.27 -4.12 -6.44
C THR A 11 2.13 -5.61 -6.77
N ILE A 12 1.49 -5.95 -7.90
CA ILE A 12 1.34 -7.34 -8.34
C ILE A 12 2.73 -7.94 -8.61
N MET A 13 3.56 -7.27 -9.41
CA MET A 13 4.92 -7.75 -9.72
C MET A 13 5.79 -7.83 -8.47
N TRP A 14 5.70 -6.84 -7.57
CA TRP A 14 6.46 -6.82 -6.33
C TRP A 14 6.05 -7.96 -5.38
N LYS A 15 4.76 -8.25 -5.23
CA LYS A 15 4.27 -9.38 -4.42
C LYS A 15 4.80 -10.71 -4.96
N GLU A 16 4.73 -10.93 -6.27
CA GLU A 16 5.22 -12.15 -6.90
C GLU A 16 6.73 -12.33 -6.72
N ASP A 17 7.50 -11.26 -6.82
CA ASP A 17 8.94 -11.28 -6.53
C ASP A 17 9.21 -11.60 -5.05
N LYS A 18 8.57 -10.87 -4.12
CA LYS A 18 8.80 -11.04 -2.67
C LYS A 18 8.41 -12.40 -2.14
N ARG A 19 7.42 -13.07 -2.72
CA ARG A 19 7.02 -14.44 -2.34
C ARG A 19 8.19 -15.42 -2.37
N LYS A 20 9.20 -15.19 -3.20
CA LYS A 20 10.38 -16.06 -3.34
C LYS A 20 11.38 -15.94 -2.17
N TYR A 21 11.34 -14.83 -1.43
CA TYR A 21 12.38 -14.48 -0.45
C TYR A 21 11.89 -14.40 0.99
N VAL A 22 10.57 -14.37 1.22
CA VAL A 22 10.01 -14.19 2.57
C VAL A 22 9.14 -15.37 2.99
N LYS A 23 9.04 -15.58 4.30
CA LYS A 23 8.14 -16.59 4.87
C LYS A 23 6.67 -16.24 4.58
N SER A 24 5.81 -17.26 4.56
CA SER A 24 4.38 -17.08 4.30
C SER A 24 3.71 -16.07 5.23
N SER A 25 4.07 -16.04 6.52
CA SER A 25 3.49 -15.09 7.48
C SER A 25 3.84 -13.63 7.14
N THR A 26 5.10 -13.39 6.77
CA THR A 26 5.56 -12.07 6.33
C THR A 26 4.90 -11.67 5.02
N TYR A 27 4.80 -12.59 4.05
CA TYR A 27 4.11 -12.35 2.79
C TYR A 27 2.63 -11.97 3.03
N SER A 28 1.93 -12.69 3.92
CA SER A 28 0.55 -12.38 4.28
C SER A 28 0.41 -10.98 4.89
N ALA A 29 1.35 -10.58 5.76
CA ALA A 29 1.34 -9.22 6.32
C ALA A 29 1.52 -8.15 5.24
N TYR A 30 2.44 -8.35 4.29
CA TYR A 30 2.61 -7.43 3.16
C TYR A 30 1.35 -7.36 2.29
N ALA A 31 0.78 -8.52 1.93
CA ALA A 31 -0.45 -8.57 1.15
C ALA A 31 -1.59 -7.83 1.85
N LEU A 32 -1.78 -8.04 3.16
CA LEU A 32 -2.82 -7.38 3.94
C LEU A 32 -2.67 -5.86 3.94
N ILE A 33 -1.45 -5.35 4.12
CA ILE A 33 -1.17 -3.91 4.05
C ILE A 33 -1.48 -3.37 2.66
N LEU A 34 -1.08 -4.08 1.61
CA LEU A 34 -1.32 -3.64 0.23
C LEU A 34 -2.82 -3.58 -0.09
N GLU A 35 -3.57 -4.64 0.20
CA GLU A 35 -5.01 -4.72 -0.09
C GLU A 35 -5.83 -3.71 0.73
N ASN A 36 -5.52 -3.52 2.01
CA ASN A 36 -6.36 -2.72 2.90
C ASN A 36 -6.00 -1.23 2.94
N HIS A 37 -4.78 -0.88 2.54
CA HIS A 37 -4.25 0.47 2.79
C HIS A 37 -3.70 1.12 1.53
N ILE A 38 -2.88 0.42 0.75
CA ILE A 38 -2.17 1.05 -0.36
C ILE A 38 -3.02 1.03 -1.64
N LEU A 39 -3.56 -0.14 -2.03
CA LEU A 39 -4.34 -0.28 -3.26
C LEU A 39 -5.63 0.57 -3.29
N PRO A 40 -6.42 0.68 -2.20
CA PRO A 40 -7.63 1.49 -2.21
C PRO A 40 -7.36 3.00 -2.37
N THR A 41 -6.19 3.48 -1.97
CA THR A 41 -5.86 4.92 -1.97
C THR A 41 -4.98 5.31 -3.17
N PHE A 42 -4.07 4.42 -3.58
CA PHE A 42 -3.03 4.75 -4.55
C PHE A 42 -3.01 3.83 -5.77
N GLY A 43 -3.85 2.79 -5.82
CA GLY A 43 -3.77 1.72 -6.82
C GLY A 43 -3.75 2.20 -8.26
N ASP A 44 -4.61 3.15 -8.62
CA ASP A 44 -4.76 3.66 -9.99
C ASP A 44 -3.79 4.81 -10.31
N LYS A 45 -2.99 5.26 -9.34
CA LYS A 45 -1.99 6.30 -9.57
C LYS A 45 -0.77 5.72 -10.26
N TYR A 46 -0.08 6.57 -11.02
CA TYR A 46 1.21 6.25 -11.63
C TYR A 46 2.39 6.82 -10.83
N GLU A 47 2.13 7.81 -9.98
CA GLU A 47 3.10 8.53 -9.18
C GLU A 47 2.52 8.80 -7.78
N LEU A 48 3.40 8.94 -6.80
CA LEU A 48 3.06 9.27 -5.42
C LEU A 48 3.75 10.58 -5.06
N LEU A 49 2.95 11.59 -4.69
CA LEU A 49 3.50 12.84 -4.18
C LEU A 49 3.66 12.76 -2.66
N GLU A 50 4.71 13.39 -2.14
CA GLU A 50 5.04 13.37 -0.71
C GLU A 50 3.88 13.86 0.17
N ASN A 51 3.22 14.95 -0.24
CA ASN A 51 2.08 15.51 0.49
C ASN A 51 0.91 14.53 0.59
N GLU A 52 0.65 13.75 -0.48
CA GLU A 52 -0.43 12.76 -0.50
C GLU A 52 -0.14 11.59 0.44
N VAL A 53 1.12 11.16 0.51
CA VAL A 53 1.55 10.11 1.44
C VAL A 53 1.47 10.61 2.88
N GLN A 54 1.90 11.85 3.14
CA GLN A 54 1.84 12.44 4.48
C GLN A 54 0.39 12.60 4.96
N GLU A 55 -0.50 13.12 4.11
CA GLU A 55 -1.92 13.25 4.43
C GLU A 55 -2.57 11.88 4.72
N PHE A 56 -2.26 10.87 3.90
CA PHE A 56 -2.72 9.51 4.12
C PHE A 56 -2.33 8.96 5.49
N VAL A 57 -1.08 9.17 5.93
CA VAL A 57 -0.61 8.74 7.25
C VAL A 57 -1.35 9.47 8.36
N LEU A 58 -1.54 10.79 8.24
CA LEU A 58 -2.29 11.58 9.22
C LEU A 58 -3.74 11.11 9.35
N GLN A 59 -4.42 10.84 8.24
CA GLN A 59 -5.78 10.31 8.23
C GLN A 59 -5.87 8.95 8.93
N LYS A 60 -4.92 8.03 8.67
CA LYS A 60 -4.87 6.72 9.35
C LYS A 60 -4.66 6.86 10.86
N LEU A 61 -3.80 7.77 11.30
CA LEU A 61 -3.59 8.04 12.72
C LEU A 61 -4.85 8.59 13.38
N GLN A 62 -5.55 9.53 12.74
CA GLN A 62 -6.82 10.07 13.22
C GLN A 62 -7.91 9.00 13.32
N GLN A 63 -8.03 8.11 12.33
CA GLN A 63 -8.99 6.99 12.36
C GLN A 63 -8.73 6.06 13.54
N ARG A 64 -7.47 5.67 13.77
CA ARG A 64 -7.11 4.81 14.92
C ARG A 64 -7.33 5.51 16.25
N LEU A 65 -7.07 6.81 16.33
CA LEU A 65 -7.31 7.59 17.55
C LEU A 65 -8.80 7.67 17.88
N ARG A 66 -9.67 7.90 16.88
CA ARG A 66 -11.12 7.88 17.06
C ARG A 66 -11.61 6.53 17.58
N ALA A 67 -11.17 5.43 16.97
CA ALA A 67 -11.54 4.07 17.38
C ALA A 67 -11.05 3.67 18.80
N LYS A 68 -10.11 4.42 19.39
CA LYS A 68 -9.63 4.22 20.77
C LYS A 68 -10.45 5.04 21.78
N MET A 69 -11.12 6.09 21.33
CA MET A 69 -11.90 7.00 22.18
C MET A 69 -13.40 6.65 22.22
N GLU A 70 -13.85 5.72 21.39
CA GLU A 70 -15.13 5.01 21.49
C GLU A 70 -14.99 3.74 22.34
#